data_AF-A0A957X6Q6-F1
#
_entry.id   AF-A0A957X6Q6-F1
#
_cell.length_a   1.000
_cell.length_b   1.000
_cell.length_c   1.000
_cell.angle_alpha   90.00
_cell.angle_beta   90.00
_cell.angle_gamma   90.00
#
_symmetry.space_group_name_H-M   'P 1'
#
loop_
_entity.id
_entity.type
_entity.pdbx_description
1 polymer ?
#
loop_
_entity_poly.entity_id
_entity_poly.type
_entity_poly.pdbx_seq_one_letter_code
_entity_poly.pdbx_strand_id
1 'polypeptide(L)'
;LPFQLQPGESATLYLQTYSLGGPLFVPFTIENAVTVQQEARIHLALGSALLGLLGGLLIYNLFLFTILRSRLYLYYVLFLPFTVMTAVSSGGFGSAYLYPNNTWLGNDGIGVFLGLSLAFMMLFTQEFLQTRVYRWLHRLLNFFAICGFGISIGVFFWTSRFGHQLTMAVLFLYPLVCMLMGIIALRRGNTAARFFLIGQVATWSSMIGYALLSTGVLPYHILLFESPTLGLACDSLLLSLALADRIRILQRERVAAEDQARRNLEIRGEELEELVAKRTAEIKTLHGILPICANCKKIRTDEGAWQGLEDYISQHTDAAFSHGICTDCIEQLYPGVYRSRHSKTAP
;
A
#
# COMPACT_ATOMS: atom_id res chain seq x y z
N LEU A 1 47.07 19.31 2.28
CA LEU A 1 47.74 20.58 2.58
C LEU A 1 48.77 20.83 1.49
N PRO A 2 48.74 21.97 0.77
CA PRO A 2 49.75 22.27 -0.23
C PRO A 2 51.07 22.64 0.46
N PHE A 3 52.18 22.06 0.01
CA PHE A 3 53.54 22.42 0.40
C PHE A 3 54.46 22.30 -0.83
N GLN A 4 55.57 23.03 -0.85
CA GLN A 4 56.58 22.96 -1.91
C GLN A 4 57.90 22.56 -1.27
N LEU A 5 58.58 21.57 -1.85
CA LEU A 5 59.92 21.16 -1.48
C LEU A 5 60.81 21.26 -2.72
N GLN A 6 61.99 21.83 -2.56
CA GLN A 6 63.01 21.77 -3.60
C GLN A 6 63.61 20.35 -3.67
N PRO A 7 64.17 19.94 -4.84
CA PRO A 7 64.83 18.64 -4.95
C PRO A 7 65.94 18.49 -3.90
N GLY A 8 65.84 17.47 -3.04
CA GLY A 8 66.80 17.20 -1.97
C GLY A 8 66.52 17.93 -0.65
N GLU A 9 65.48 18.77 -0.58
CA GLU A 9 65.05 19.44 0.65
C GLU A 9 64.20 18.50 1.52
N SER A 10 64.55 18.40 2.81
CA SER A 10 63.78 17.61 3.79
C SER A 10 63.03 18.54 4.74
N ALA A 11 61.70 18.42 4.82
CA ALA A 11 60.88 19.10 5.82
C ALA A 11 60.17 18.08 6.72
N THR A 12 60.03 18.43 8.01
CA THR A 12 59.20 17.66 8.95
C THR A 12 57.86 18.37 9.12
N LEU A 13 56.78 17.69 8.76
CA LEU A 13 55.41 18.20 8.85
C LEU A 13 54.70 17.56 10.05
N TYR A 14 54.21 18.38 10.98
CA TYR A 14 53.38 17.94 12.09
C TYR A 14 51.91 18.18 11.77
N LEU A 15 51.09 17.12 11.81
CA LEU A 15 49.64 17.20 11.62
C LEU A 15 48.96 16.95 12.97
N GLN A 16 48.31 17.97 13.52
CA GLN A 16 47.47 17.81 14.70
C GLN A 16 46.02 17.63 14.28
N THR A 17 45.41 16.53 14.71
CA THR A 17 44.00 16.21 14.45
C THR A 17 43.28 15.97 15.77
N TYR A 18 42.00 16.32 15.83
CA TYR A 18 41.17 16.17 17.01
C TYR A 18 39.79 15.65 16.61
N SER A 19 39.28 14.66 17.35
CA SER A 19 37.93 14.12 17.20
C SER A 19 37.20 14.20 18.54
N LEU A 20 35.98 14.74 18.50
CA LEU A 20 35.13 14.88 19.68
C LEU A 20 34.40 13.59 20.08
N GLY A 21 34.38 12.56 19.22
CA GLY A 21 33.69 11.31 19.56
C GLY A 21 33.58 10.22 18.49
N GLY A 22 33.96 10.48 17.24
CA GLY A 22 33.98 9.47 16.17
C GLY A 22 35.38 8.86 15.96
N PRO A 23 35.48 7.67 15.33
CA PRO A 23 36.76 7.12 14.90
C PRO A 23 37.45 8.12 13.96
N LEU A 24 38.64 8.57 14.37
CA LEU A 24 39.42 9.55 13.62
C LEU A 24 40.26 8.81 12.58
N PHE A 25 39.70 8.63 11.39
CA PHE A 25 40.43 8.11 10.24
C PHE A 25 41.05 9.28 9.48
N VAL A 26 42.38 9.37 9.50
CA VAL A 26 43.14 10.42 8.81
C VAL A 26 44.07 9.74 7.81
N PRO A 27 43.55 9.33 6.63
CA PRO A 27 44.39 8.81 5.58
C PRO A 27 45.32 9.93 5.12
N PHE A 28 46.62 9.67 5.07
CA PHE A 28 47.59 10.61 4.53
C PHE A 28 48.36 9.94 3.39
N THR A 29 48.33 10.58 2.23
CA THR A 29 49.17 10.25 1.08
C THR A 29 49.88 11.54 0.64
N ILE A 30 51.10 11.40 0.12
CA ILE A 30 51.82 12.51 -0.49
C ILE A 30 51.63 12.40 -1.99
N GLU A 31 50.94 13.36 -2.58
CA GLU A 31 50.57 13.33 -3.98
C GLU A 31 50.77 14.68 -4.67
N ASN A 32 50.94 14.61 -5.98
CA ASN A 32 51.04 15.78 -6.84
C ASN A 32 49.71 16.53 -6.87
N ALA A 33 49.77 17.87 -6.99
CA ALA A 33 48.58 18.72 -7.00
C ALA A 33 47.55 18.34 -8.09
N VAL A 34 48.02 17.83 -9.24
CA VAL A 34 47.15 17.39 -10.34
C VAL A 34 46.33 16.16 -9.94
N THR A 35 46.96 15.15 -9.33
CA THR A 35 46.30 13.93 -8.87
C THR A 35 45.26 14.25 -7.80
N VAL A 36 45.64 15.06 -6.80
CA VAL A 36 44.74 15.49 -5.73
C VAL A 36 43.50 16.23 -6.26
N GLN A 37 43.69 17.13 -7.24
CA GLN A 37 42.56 17.81 -7.87
C GLN A 37 41.68 16.86 -8.68
N GLN A 38 42.27 15.88 -9.36
CA GLN A 38 41.52 14.90 -10.13
C GLN A 38 40.70 13.98 -9.23
N GLU A 39 41.28 13.46 -8.15
CA GLU A 39 40.55 12.66 -7.15
C GLU A 39 39.44 13.46 -6.48
N ALA A 40 39.70 14.72 -6.10
CA ALA A 40 38.68 15.59 -5.53
C ALA A 40 37.51 15.84 -6.49
N ARG A 41 37.77 15.99 -7.80
CA ARG A 41 36.72 16.11 -8.82
C ARG A 41 35.91 14.83 -8.98
N ILE A 42 36.57 13.67 -8.98
CA ILE A 42 35.89 12.36 -9.07
C ILE A 42 35.01 12.14 -7.83
N HIS A 43 35.53 12.42 -6.64
CA HIS A 43 34.79 12.35 -5.39
C HIS A 43 33.55 13.26 -5.42
N LEU A 44 33.73 14.53 -5.79
CA LEU A 44 32.63 15.49 -5.94
C LEU A 44 31.58 15.04 -6.97
N ALA A 45 32.02 14.53 -8.12
CA ALA A 45 31.12 14.04 -9.17
C ALA A 45 30.33 12.81 -8.72
N LEU A 46 30.98 11.84 -8.07
CA LEU A 46 30.34 10.62 -7.56
C LEU A 46 29.33 10.94 -6.45
N GLY A 47 29.74 11.72 -5.45
CA GLY A 47 28.88 12.10 -4.33
C GLY A 47 27.68 12.92 -4.78
N SER A 48 27.87 13.90 -5.66
CA SER A 48 26.75 14.69 -6.20
C SER A 48 25.80 13.87 -7.08
N ALA A 49 26.30 12.91 -7.87
CA ALA A 49 25.47 11.99 -8.64
C ALA A 49 24.60 11.09 -7.74
N LEU A 50 25.18 10.52 -6.68
CA LEU A 50 24.45 9.69 -5.72
C LEU A 50 23.41 10.49 -4.94
N LEU A 51 23.75 11.70 -4.49
CA LEU A 51 22.80 12.60 -3.83
C LEU A 51 21.67 13.03 -4.79
N GLY A 52 21.99 13.29 -6.05
CA GLY A 52 21.00 13.60 -7.09
C GLY A 52 20.04 12.43 -7.34
N LEU A 53 20.54 11.19 -7.37
CA LEU A 53 19.72 9.98 -7.47
C LEU A 53 18.76 9.85 -6.28
N LEU A 54 19.26 10.03 -5.05
CA LEU A 54 18.45 9.99 -3.83
C LEU A 54 17.41 11.12 -3.81
N GLY A 55 17.78 12.32 -4.25
CA GLY A 55 16.85 13.45 -4.42
C GLY A 55 15.76 13.17 -5.46
N GLY A 56 16.12 12.57 -6.60
CA GLY A 56 15.16 12.12 -7.61
C GLY A 56 14.18 11.08 -7.06
N LEU A 57 14.67 10.11 -6.29
CA LEU A 57 13.82 9.14 -5.60
C LEU A 57 12.90 9.81 -4.58
N LEU A 58 13.37 10.82 -3.85
CA LEU A 58 12.55 11.56 -2.91
C LEU A 58 11.39 12.27 -3.61
N ILE A 59 11.66 12.98 -4.70
CA ILE A 59 10.63 13.68 -5.49
C ILE A 59 9.62 12.68 -6.05
N TYR A 60 10.10 11.57 -6.63
CA TYR A 60 9.24 10.50 -7.15
C TYR A 60 8.34 9.91 -6.07
N ASN A 61 8.89 9.55 -4.91
CA ASN A 61 8.12 8.95 -3.83
C ASN A 61 7.17 9.96 -3.14
N LEU A 62 7.50 11.25 -3.13
CA LEU A 62 6.61 12.33 -2.68
C LEU A 62 5.41 12.50 -3.62
N PHE A 63 5.64 12.42 -4.93
CA PHE A 63 4.56 12.42 -5.92
C PHE A 63 3.64 11.21 -5.73
N LEU A 64 4.22 10.01 -5.58
CA LEU A 64 3.44 8.79 -5.29
C LEU A 64 2.67 8.91 -3.97
N PHE A 65 3.26 9.48 -2.92
CA PHE A 65 2.56 9.75 -1.68
C PHE A 65 1.34 10.66 -1.89
N THR A 66 1.48 11.71 -2.69
CA THR A 66 0.38 12.67 -2.94
C THR A 66 -0.80 12.01 -3.65
N ILE A 67 -0.53 11.08 -4.56
CA ILE A 67 -1.54 10.31 -5.29
C ILE A 67 -2.18 9.23 -4.41
N LEU A 68 -1.35 8.41 -3.77
CA LEU A 68 -1.80 7.19 -3.10
C LEU A 68 -2.25 7.44 -1.66
N ARG A 69 -1.76 8.51 -1.03
CA ARG A 69 -2.01 8.92 0.37
C ARG A 69 -1.90 7.78 1.39
N SER A 70 -1.04 6.79 1.11
CA SER A 70 -0.84 5.64 1.99
C SER A 70 0.22 5.91 3.06
N ARG A 71 0.07 5.30 4.24
CA ARG A 71 1.02 5.43 5.36
C ARG A 71 2.42 4.92 5.01
N LEU A 72 2.50 3.87 4.20
CA LEU A 72 3.76 3.28 3.77
C LEU A 72 4.63 4.29 2.98
N TYR A 73 4.01 5.08 2.10
CA TYR A 73 4.70 6.14 1.36
C TYR A 73 5.05 7.32 2.26
N LEU A 74 4.19 7.67 3.23
CA LEU A 74 4.48 8.72 4.20
C LEU A 74 5.75 8.39 4.99
N TYR A 75 5.86 7.19 5.55
CA TYR A 75 7.04 6.80 6.33
C TYR A 75 8.31 6.76 5.48
N TYR A 76 8.22 6.33 4.22
CA TYR A 76 9.37 6.34 3.30
C TYR A 76 9.83 7.76 2.96
N VAL A 77 8.90 8.67 2.64
CA VAL A 77 9.17 10.08 2.33
C VAL A 77 9.73 10.82 3.55
N LEU A 78 9.37 10.42 4.77
CA LEU A 78 9.96 10.96 5.99
C LEU A 78 11.35 10.37 6.25
N PHE A 79 11.55 9.07 6.04
CA PHE A 79 12.84 8.39 6.23
C PHE A 79 13.94 8.94 5.30
N LEU A 80 13.67 9.00 3.99
CA LEU A 80 14.68 9.27 2.97
C LEU A 80 15.45 10.59 3.17
N PRO A 81 14.83 11.76 3.44
CA PRO A 81 15.58 13.01 3.63
C PRO A 81 16.47 12.99 4.87
N PHE A 82 16.06 12.37 5.97
CA PHE A 82 16.89 12.26 7.17
C PHE A 82 18.11 11.37 6.93
N THR A 83 17.93 10.29 6.18
CA THR A 83 19.01 9.39 5.82
C THR A 83 19.99 10.05 4.81
N VAL A 84 19.49 10.84 3.86
CA VAL A 84 20.31 11.67 2.96
C VAL A 84 21.10 12.70 3.76
N MET A 85 20.47 13.40 4.70
CA MET A 85 21.17 14.38 5.55
C MET A 85 22.26 13.72 6.40
N THR A 86 22.01 12.50 6.89
CA THR A 86 23.04 11.71 7.60
C THR A 86 24.25 11.46 6.70
N ALA A 87 24.03 11.01 5.46
CA ALA A 87 25.10 10.75 4.49
C ALA A 87 25.87 12.03 4.09
N VAL A 88 25.14 13.13 3.85
CA VAL A 88 25.71 14.45 3.53
C VAL A 88 26.58 14.98 4.66
N SER A 89 26.14 14.81 5.90
CA SER A 89 26.88 15.24 7.08
C SER A 89 28.10 14.36 7.37
N SER A 90 27.99 13.03 7.20
CA SER A 90 29.13 12.12 7.42
C SER A 90 30.19 12.20 6.32
N GLY A 91 29.82 12.51 5.08
CA GLY A 91 30.73 12.59 3.93
C GLY A 91 31.47 13.92 3.79
N GLY A 92 31.28 14.88 4.70
CA GLY A 92 31.92 16.20 4.65
C GLY A 92 31.37 17.16 3.57
N PHE A 93 30.55 16.65 2.63
CA PHE A 93 29.85 17.45 1.62
C PHE A 93 28.99 18.57 2.23
N GLY A 94 28.28 18.27 3.32
CA GLY A 94 27.41 19.24 4.00
C GLY A 94 28.19 20.43 4.53
N SER A 95 29.27 20.16 5.27
CA SER A 95 30.18 21.19 5.80
C SER A 95 30.97 21.92 4.71
N ALA A 96 31.17 21.33 3.54
CA ALA A 96 31.88 21.99 2.44
C ALA A 96 30.98 22.96 1.64
N TYR A 97 29.70 22.63 1.44
CA TYR A 97 28.84 23.37 0.50
C TYR A 97 27.48 23.82 1.04
N LEU A 98 26.82 23.05 1.91
CA LEU A 98 25.44 23.33 2.33
C LEU A 98 25.35 24.22 3.55
N TYR A 99 26.22 24.00 4.54
CA TYR A 99 26.19 24.70 5.81
C TYR A 99 27.61 24.98 6.36
N PRO A 100 28.50 25.62 5.57
CA PRO A 100 29.92 25.75 5.93
C PRO A 100 30.19 26.43 7.27
N ASN A 101 29.30 27.33 7.71
CA ASN A 101 29.45 28.06 8.96
C ASN A 101 28.79 27.38 10.18
N ASN A 102 28.03 26.29 9.98
CA ASN A 102 27.28 25.65 11.06
C ASN A 102 27.89 24.27 11.39
N THR A 103 28.86 24.28 12.29
CA THR A 103 29.57 23.07 12.76
C THR A 103 28.67 22.15 13.58
N TRP A 104 27.64 22.68 14.24
CA TRP A 104 26.69 21.86 15.01
C TRP A 104 25.93 20.89 14.08
N LEU A 105 25.47 21.37 12.92
CA LEU A 105 24.71 20.56 11.97
C LEU A 105 25.55 19.42 11.36
N GLY A 106 26.86 19.64 11.22
CA GLY A 106 27.82 18.65 10.72
C GLY A 106 28.33 17.67 11.78
N ASN A 107 28.30 18.02 13.06
CA ASN A 107 28.80 17.17 14.14
C ASN A 107 27.65 16.52 14.92
N ASP A 108 27.00 17.28 15.79
CA ASP A 108 25.94 16.78 16.68
C ASP A 108 24.65 16.49 15.90
N GLY A 109 24.35 17.28 14.86
CA GLY A 109 23.17 17.14 14.01
C GLY A 109 23.06 15.76 13.34
N ILE A 110 24.19 15.07 13.11
CA ILE A 110 24.22 13.69 12.58
C ILE A 110 23.38 12.76 13.46
N GLY A 111 23.49 12.86 14.78
CA GLY A 111 22.72 12.01 15.71
C GLY A 111 21.22 12.26 15.61
N VAL A 112 20.80 13.51 15.38
CA VAL A 112 19.39 13.87 15.20
C VAL A 112 18.84 13.25 13.92
N PHE A 113 19.53 13.46 12.79
CA PHE A 113 19.12 12.94 11.48
C PHE A 113 19.10 11.41 11.47
N LEU A 114 20.13 10.80 12.04
CA LEU A 114 20.20 9.36 12.19
C LEU A 114 19.01 8.84 13.02
N GLY A 115 18.78 9.35 14.23
CA GLY A 115 17.69 8.87 15.09
C GLY A 115 16.31 8.96 14.44
N LEU A 116 16.04 10.04 13.70
CA LEU A 116 14.79 10.21 12.95
C LEU A 116 14.71 9.24 11.77
N SER A 117 15.81 9.07 11.04
CA SER A 117 15.91 8.08 9.96
C SER A 117 15.59 6.68 10.48
N LEU A 118 16.23 6.26 11.59
CA LEU A 118 15.99 4.96 12.21
C LEU A 118 14.52 4.78 12.64
N ALA A 119 13.93 5.81 13.25
CA ALA A 119 12.55 5.78 13.69
C ALA A 119 11.56 5.60 12.53
N PHE A 120 11.70 6.41 11.47
CA PHE A 120 10.83 6.30 10.30
C PHE A 120 11.06 5.01 9.52
N MET A 121 12.28 4.50 9.46
CA MET A 121 12.54 3.21 8.81
C MET A 121 11.95 2.04 9.62
N MET A 122 11.89 2.11 10.97
CA MET A 122 11.14 1.12 11.75
C MET A 122 9.64 1.16 11.45
N LEU A 123 9.04 2.35 11.44
CA LEU A 123 7.61 2.53 11.11
C LEU A 123 7.31 2.07 9.67
N PHE A 124 8.21 2.38 8.73
CA PHE A 124 8.16 1.89 7.36
C PHE A 124 8.19 0.36 7.30
N THR A 125 9.17 -0.26 7.98
CA THR A 125 9.33 -1.72 8.02
C THR A 125 8.10 -2.41 8.61
N GLN A 126 7.48 -1.82 9.64
CA GLN A 126 6.26 -2.35 10.24
C GLN A 126 5.11 -2.44 9.23
N GLU A 127 4.89 -1.37 8.47
CA GLU A 127 3.80 -1.26 7.50
C GLU A 127 4.10 -2.08 6.24
N PHE A 128 5.35 -2.08 5.78
CA PHE A 128 5.80 -2.83 4.60
C PHE A 128 5.74 -4.35 4.82
N LEU A 129 6.27 -4.85 5.95
CA LEU A 129 6.25 -6.29 6.27
C LEU A 129 4.95 -6.75 6.95
N GLN A 130 3.97 -5.86 7.14
CA GLN A 130 2.68 -6.14 7.80
C GLN A 130 2.83 -6.85 9.16
N THR A 131 3.76 -6.34 9.97
CA THR A 131 4.19 -6.97 11.22
C THR A 131 3.11 -7.05 12.30
N ARG A 132 1.97 -6.37 12.15
CA ARG A 132 0.84 -6.38 13.11
C ARG A 132 0.27 -7.79 13.32
N VAL A 133 0.40 -8.68 12.35
CA VAL A 133 0.05 -10.11 12.49
C VAL A 133 0.89 -10.76 13.60
N TYR A 134 2.11 -10.25 13.84
CA TYR A 134 3.08 -10.80 14.77
C TYR A 134 3.33 -9.81 15.93
N ARG A 135 2.49 -9.89 16.98
CA ARG A 135 2.47 -8.92 18.09
C ARG A 135 3.81 -8.67 18.78
N TRP A 136 4.67 -9.69 18.94
CA TRP A 136 5.99 -9.52 19.57
C TRP A 136 6.95 -8.74 18.65
N LEU A 137 6.90 -9.05 17.36
CA LEU A 137 7.71 -8.47 16.32
C LEU A 137 7.38 -6.99 16.12
N HIS A 138 6.08 -6.69 16.09
CA HIS A 138 5.59 -5.32 16.03
C HIS A 138 6.01 -4.50 17.26
N ARG A 139 5.95 -5.10 18.47
CA ARG A 139 6.42 -4.45 19.71
C ARG A 139 7.92 -4.17 19.70
N LEU A 140 8.72 -5.10 19.19
CA LEU A 140 10.17 -4.92 19.04
C LEU A 140 10.49 -3.75 18.12
N LEU A 141 9.84 -3.66 16.96
CA LEU A 141 10.03 -2.53 16.04
C LEU A 141 9.57 -1.20 16.65
N ASN A 142 8.47 -1.19 17.43
CA ASN A 142 8.03 0.01 18.14
C ASN A 142 9.04 0.46 19.19
N PHE A 143 9.62 -0.48 19.94
CA PHE A 143 10.70 -0.18 20.89
C PHE A 143 11.86 0.52 20.17
N PHE A 144 12.35 -0.03 19.06
CA PHE A 144 13.42 0.60 18.29
C PHE A 144 13.03 1.94 17.68
N ALA A 145 11.77 2.12 17.24
CA ALA A 145 11.27 3.39 16.75
C ALA A 145 11.29 4.47 17.85
N ILE A 146 10.84 4.13 19.06
CA ILE A 146 10.87 5.01 20.23
C ILE A 146 12.31 5.33 20.62
N CYS A 147 13.21 4.35 20.60
CA CYS A 147 14.63 4.58 20.82
C CYS A 147 15.22 5.55 19.78
N GLY A 148 14.84 5.43 18.50
CA GLY A 148 15.26 6.35 17.44
C GLY A 148 14.86 7.81 17.74
N PHE A 149 13.58 8.04 18.06
CA PHE A 149 13.12 9.37 18.49
C PHE A 149 13.81 9.85 19.77
N GLY A 150 14.04 8.94 20.72
CA GLY A 150 14.75 9.22 21.96
C GLY A 150 16.19 9.64 21.74
N ILE A 151 16.90 9.03 20.78
CA ILE A 151 18.26 9.44 20.37
C ILE A 151 18.22 10.85 19.78
N SER A 152 17.30 11.14 18.87
CA SER A 152 17.18 12.47 18.26
C SER A 152 16.93 13.59 19.29
N ILE A 153 16.16 13.31 20.34
CA ILE A 153 15.93 14.25 21.45
C ILE A 153 17.15 14.28 22.38
N GLY A 154 17.75 13.12 22.67
CA GLY A 154 18.86 12.95 23.60
C GLY A 154 20.14 13.69 23.18
N VAL A 155 20.37 13.87 21.87
CA VAL A 155 21.51 14.64 21.34
C VAL A 155 21.57 16.06 21.91
N PHE A 156 20.44 16.69 22.22
CA PHE A 156 20.41 18.03 22.81
C PHE A 156 20.83 18.07 24.29
N PHE A 157 20.83 16.93 24.96
CA PHE A 157 21.14 16.82 26.40
C PHE A 157 22.48 16.12 26.67
N TRP A 158 22.97 15.28 25.75
CA TRP A 158 24.17 14.48 25.93
C TRP A 158 25.29 14.87 24.96
N THR A 159 26.01 15.95 25.27
CA THR A 159 27.27 16.35 24.60
C THR A 159 28.49 15.56 25.11
N SER A 160 28.27 14.46 25.84
CA SER A 160 29.35 13.63 26.39
C SER A 160 29.76 12.54 25.41
N ARG A 161 31.02 12.06 25.49
CA ARG A 161 31.54 10.92 24.71
C ARG A 161 30.61 9.70 24.70
N PHE A 162 29.85 9.51 25.77
CA PHE A 162 28.86 8.45 25.91
C PHE A 162 27.74 8.54 24.85
N GLY A 163 27.21 9.75 24.59
CA GLY A 163 26.14 9.94 23.60
C GLY A 163 26.57 9.57 22.18
N HIS A 164 27.81 9.92 21.81
CA HIS A 164 28.38 9.57 20.50
C HIS A 164 28.59 8.05 20.36
N GLN A 165 29.15 7.40 21.39
CA GLN A 165 29.35 5.94 21.38
C GLN A 165 28.03 5.17 21.30
N LEU A 166 27.02 5.59 22.05
CA LEU A 166 25.68 5.00 22.00
C LEU A 166 25.06 5.13 20.61
N THR A 167 25.17 6.32 20.00
CA THR A 167 24.64 6.59 18.65
C THR A 167 25.31 5.69 17.59
N MET A 168 26.62 5.50 17.68
CA MET A 168 27.37 4.60 16.79
C MET A 168 27.04 3.12 17.01
N ALA A 169 26.81 2.69 18.25
CA ALA A 169 26.41 1.30 18.52
C ALA A 169 25.03 0.97 17.93
N VAL A 170 24.09 1.92 17.99
CA VAL A 170 22.72 1.74 17.46
C VAL A 170 22.72 1.63 15.93
N LEU A 171 23.64 2.31 15.24
CA LEU A 171 23.84 2.21 13.78
C LEU A 171 24.08 0.79 13.29
N PHE A 172 24.83 -0.04 14.02
CA PHE A 172 25.09 -1.43 13.65
C PHE A 172 23.97 -2.37 14.06
N LEU A 173 23.31 -2.10 15.19
CA LEU A 173 22.25 -2.96 15.72
C LEU A 173 20.98 -2.89 14.86
N TYR A 174 20.69 -1.71 14.31
CA TYR A 174 19.46 -1.43 13.57
C TYR A 174 19.31 -2.27 12.28
N PRO A 175 20.30 -2.29 11.36
CA PRO A 175 20.22 -3.09 10.14
C PRO A 175 20.14 -4.60 10.44
N LEU A 176 20.66 -5.05 11.58
CA LEU A 176 20.64 -6.44 12.05
C LEU A 176 19.21 -6.85 12.40
N VAL A 177 18.50 -5.96 13.10
CA VAL A 177 17.08 -6.13 13.41
C VAL A 177 16.30 -6.19 12.10
N CYS A 178 16.45 -5.22 11.19
CA CYS A 178 15.75 -5.23 9.90
C CYS A 178 16.05 -6.47 9.04
N MET A 179 17.28 -6.97 9.07
CA MET A 179 17.64 -8.21 8.37
C MET A 179 16.94 -9.43 8.98
N LEU A 180 16.99 -9.59 10.30
CA LEU A 180 16.30 -10.68 11.01
C LEU A 180 14.78 -10.65 10.76
N MET A 181 14.22 -9.44 10.77
CA MET A 181 12.82 -9.16 10.47
C MET A 181 12.43 -9.59 9.05
N GLY A 182 13.21 -9.19 8.04
CA GLY A 182 12.99 -9.58 6.66
C GLY A 182 13.06 -11.10 6.47
N ILE A 183 14.00 -11.77 7.14
CA ILE A 183 14.16 -13.24 7.08
C ILE A 183 12.94 -13.93 7.69
N ILE A 184 12.47 -13.48 8.85
CA ILE A 184 11.28 -14.03 9.51
C ILE A 184 10.04 -13.81 8.62
N ALA A 185 9.89 -12.63 8.01
CA ALA A 185 8.77 -12.33 7.12
C ALA A 185 8.77 -13.22 5.87
N LEU A 186 9.94 -13.42 5.25
CA LEU A 186 10.08 -14.27 4.07
C LEU A 186 9.79 -15.74 4.39
N ARG A 187 10.33 -16.26 5.51
CA ARG A 187 10.06 -17.65 5.96
C ARG A 187 8.59 -17.92 6.26
N ARG A 188 7.81 -16.86 6.55
CA ARG A 188 6.37 -16.94 6.81
C ARG A 188 5.51 -16.69 5.58
N GLY A 189 6.11 -16.67 4.38
CA GLY A 189 5.39 -16.59 3.11
C GLY A 189 5.13 -15.16 2.60
N ASN A 190 5.64 -14.12 3.27
CA ASN A 190 5.55 -12.76 2.72
C ASN A 190 6.60 -12.57 1.62
N THR A 191 6.22 -12.84 0.37
CA THR A 191 7.10 -12.75 -0.80
C THR A 191 7.58 -11.32 -1.09
N ALA A 192 6.87 -10.29 -0.60
CA ALA A 192 7.30 -8.90 -0.75
C ALA A 192 8.61 -8.60 0.02
N ALA A 193 8.95 -9.41 1.02
CA ALA A 193 10.18 -9.25 1.82
C ALA A 193 11.47 -9.49 1.02
N ARG A 194 11.42 -10.13 -0.16
CA ARG A 194 12.62 -10.47 -0.95
C ARG A 194 13.43 -9.24 -1.37
N PHE A 195 12.75 -8.19 -1.86
CA PHE A 195 13.40 -6.97 -2.33
C PHE A 195 14.00 -6.19 -1.16
N PHE A 196 13.27 -6.14 -0.04
CA PHE A 196 13.73 -5.55 1.21
C PHE A 196 15.01 -6.24 1.72
N LEU A 197 15.07 -7.57 1.69
CA LEU A 197 16.25 -8.31 2.12
C LEU A 197 17.47 -8.08 1.21
N ILE A 198 17.27 -8.02 -0.11
CA ILE A 198 18.37 -7.75 -1.05
C ILE A 198 18.94 -6.35 -0.80
N GLY A 199 18.07 -5.35 -0.61
CA GLY A 199 18.47 -3.99 -0.22
C GLY A 199 19.27 -3.99 1.07
N GLN A 200 18.75 -4.68 2.10
CA GLN A 200 19.40 -4.77 3.39
C GLN A 200 20.79 -5.41 3.32
N VAL A 201 20.98 -6.46 2.50
CA VAL A 201 22.29 -7.08 2.27
C VAL A 201 23.25 -6.11 1.60
N ALA A 202 22.79 -5.34 0.61
CA ALA A 202 23.61 -4.33 -0.06
C ALA A 202 24.10 -3.26 0.94
N THR A 203 23.21 -2.74 1.80
CA THR A 203 23.57 -1.75 2.84
C THR A 203 24.53 -2.32 3.87
N TRP A 204 24.35 -3.57 4.28
CA TRP A 204 25.27 -4.23 5.20
C TRP A 204 26.66 -4.41 4.60
N SER A 205 26.72 -4.86 3.35
CA SER A 205 27.99 -5.06 2.65
C SER A 205 28.79 -3.76 2.53
N SER A 206 28.11 -2.64 2.28
CA SER A 206 28.75 -1.34 2.23
C SER A 206 29.20 -0.83 3.61
N MET A 207 28.39 -0.99 4.66
CA MET A 207 28.79 -0.64 6.02
C MET A 207 29.99 -1.45 6.50
N ILE A 208 30.06 -2.76 6.20
CA ILE A 208 31.22 -3.60 6.51
C ILE A 208 32.45 -3.10 5.76
N GLY A 209 32.32 -2.80 4.46
CA GLY A 209 33.41 -2.22 3.66
C GLY A 209 33.95 -0.93 4.26
N TYR A 210 33.06 -0.01 4.64
CA TYR A 210 33.44 1.25 5.29
C TYR A 210 34.02 1.05 6.71
N ALA A 211 33.54 0.07 7.47
CA ALA A 211 34.09 -0.26 8.78
C ALA A 211 35.53 -0.82 8.67
N LEU A 212 35.80 -1.66 7.67
CA LEU A 212 37.15 -2.17 7.39
C LEU A 212 38.10 -1.06 6.90
N LEU A 213 37.58 -0.10 6.13
CA LEU A 213 38.32 1.11 5.77
C LEU A 213 38.64 1.96 7.01
N SER A 214 37.66 2.26 7.86
CA SER A 214 37.83 3.16 9.01
C SER A 214 38.74 2.59 10.10
N THR A 215 38.89 1.26 10.18
CA THR A 215 39.86 0.57 11.04
C THR A 215 41.25 0.44 10.42
N GLY A 216 41.44 0.82 9.16
CA GLY A 216 42.71 0.76 8.44
C GLY A 216 43.08 -0.63 7.91
N VAL A 217 42.16 -1.61 7.95
CA VAL A 217 42.38 -2.95 7.38
C VAL A 217 42.43 -2.90 5.86
N LEU A 218 41.57 -2.07 5.26
CA LEU A 218 41.58 -1.80 3.83
C LEU A 218 42.25 -0.45 3.54
N PRO A 219 43.03 -0.35 2.44
CA PRO A 219 43.60 0.93 2.02
C PRO A 219 42.49 1.90 1.59
N TYR A 220 42.77 3.20 1.70
CA TYR A 220 41.86 4.23 1.20
C TYR A 220 41.62 4.07 -0.30
N HIS A 221 40.35 4.05 -0.67
CA HIS A 221 39.89 4.06 -2.05
C HIS A 221 38.56 4.81 -2.10
N ILE A 222 38.37 5.68 -3.09
CA ILE A 222 37.21 6.59 -3.16
C ILE A 222 35.89 5.82 -3.10
N LEU A 223 35.76 4.69 -3.81
CA LEU A 223 34.54 3.86 -3.76
C LEU A 223 34.28 3.21 -2.39
N LEU A 224 35.33 2.89 -1.62
CA LEU A 224 35.17 2.33 -0.27
C LEU A 224 34.71 3.42 0.71
N PHE A 225 35.24 4.64 0.54
CA PHE A 225 34.83 5.80 1.33
C PHE A 225 33.37 6.18 1.08
N GLU A 226 32.95 6.21 -0.19
CA GLU A 226 31.57 6.51 -0.62
C GLU A 226 30.62 5.31 -0.53
N SER A 227 31.09 4.15 -0.06
CA SER A 227 30.30 2.92 -0.02
C SER A 227 29.01 3.05 0.80
N PRO A 228 28.94 3.76 1.96
CA PRO A 228 27.69 3.90 2.70
C PRO A 228 26.60 4.59 1.87
N THR A 229 26.94 5.68 1.17
CA THR A 229 26.03 6.42 0.29
C THR A 229 25.58 5.57 -0.88
N LEU A 230 26.49 4.80 -1.47
CA LEU A 230 26.18 3.87 -2.57
C LEU A 230 25.23 2.76 -2.11
N GLY A 231 25.49 2.14 -0.96
CA GLY A 231 24.61 1.12 -0.38
C GLY A 231 23.23 1.66 -0.05
N LEU A 232 23.15 2.89 0.43
CA LEU A 232 21.89 3.60 0.65
C LEU A 232 21.13 3.88 -0.65
N ALA A 233 21.82 4.30 -1.71
CA ALA A 233 21.22 4.53 -3.02
C ALA A 233 20.65 3.24 -3.62
N CYS A 234 21.41 2.14 -3.54
CA CYS A 234 20.94 0.82 -3.94
C CYS A 234 19.71 0.38 -3.13
N ASP A 235 19.74 0.54 -1.81
CA ASP A 235 18.60 0.19 -0.95
C ASP A 235 17.36 1.03 -1.28
N SER A 236 17.52 2.34 -1.41
CA SER A 236 16.42 3.26 -1.77
C SER A 236 15.80 2.93 -3.14
N LEU A 237 16.62 2.55 -4.12
CA LEU A 237 16.14 2.08 -5.42
C LEU A 237 15.34 0.78 -5.29
N LEU A 238 15.87 -0.20 -4.55
CA LEU A 238 15.23 -1.50 -4.35
C LEU A 238 13.93 -1.38 -3.55
N LEU A 239 13.91 -0.55 -2.52
CA LEU A 239 12.70 -0.23 -1.76
C LEU A 239 11.67 0.44 -2.67
N SER A 240 12.05 1.43 -3.48
CA SER A 240 11.12 2.08 -4.39
C SER A 240 10.51 1.10 -5.42
N LEU A 241 11.31 0.17 -5.94
CA LEU A 241 10.82 -0.94 -6.78
C LEU A 241 9.88 -1.88 -6.01
N ALA A 242 10.21 -2.22 -4.76
CA ALA A 242 9.37 -3.06 -3.91
C ALA A 242 8.01 -2.41 -3.62
N LEU A 243 7.99 -1.09 -3.42
CA LEU A 243 6.76 -0.32 -3.25
C LEU A 243 5.91 -0.33 -4.52
N ALA A 244 6.54 -0.16 -5.69
CA ALA A 244 5.85 -0.24 -6.97
C ALA A 244 5.23 -1.62 -7.23
N ASP A 245 5.93 -2.71 -6.88
CA ASP A 245 5.39 -4.07 -6.95
C ASP A 245 4.19 -4.24 -6.01
N ARG A 246 4.29 -3.69 -4.79
CA ARG A 246 3.18 -3.72 -3.83
C ARG A 246 1.93 -3.02 -4.35
N ILE A 247 2.07 -1.89 -5.05
CA ILE A 247 0.93 -1.21 -5.69
C ILE A 247 0.27 -2.14 -6.72
N ARG A 248 1.05 -2.80 -7.57
CA ARG A 248 0.50 -3.69 -8.60
C ARG A 248 -0.33 -4.82 -7.97
N ILE A 249 0.14 -5.38 -6.87
CA ILE A 249 -0.58 -6.41 -6.10
C ILE A 249 -1.89 -5.83 -5.54
N LEU A 250 -1.82 -4.70 -4.83
CA LEU A 250 -2.98 -4.05 -4.23
C LEU A 250 -4.04 -3.63 -5.27
N GLN A 251 -3.60 -3.18 -6.45
CA GLN A 251 -4.49 -2.84 -7.55
C GLN A 251 -5.18 -4.08 -8.12
N ARG A 252 -4.46 -5.19 -8.31
CA ARG A 252 -5.04 -6.46 -8.75
C ARG A 252 -6.07 -7.00 -7.77
N GLU A 253 -5.78 -6.94 -6.46
CA GLU A 253 -6.72 -7.33 -5.41
C GLU A 253 -8.00 -6.47 -5.44
N ARG A 254 -7.87 -5.14 -5.66
CA ARG A 254 -9.03 -4.26 -5.81
C ARG A 254 -9.88 -4.61 -7.02
N VAL A 255 -9.27 -4.77 -8.19
CA VAL A 255 -9.99 -5.12 -9.43
C VAL A 255 -10.71 -6.46 -9.27
N ALA A 256 -10.05 -7.47 -8.69
CA ALA A 256 -10.67 -8.76 -8.44
C ALA A 256 -11.86 -8.68 -7.46
N ALA A 257 -11.77 -7.84 -6.43
CA ALA A 257 -12.85 -7.60 -5.48
C ALA A 257 -14.04 -6.85 -6.13
N GLU A 258 -13.77 -5.87 -6.98
CA GLU A 258 -14.78 -5.15 -7.75
C GLU A 258 -15.51 -6.06 -8.74
N ASP A 259 -14.78 -6.94 -9.44
CA ASP A 259 -15.37 -7.94 -10.34
C ASP A 259 -16.25 -8.95 -9.58
N GLN A 260 -15.81 -9.38 -8.39
CA GLN A 260 -16.61 -10.26 -7.55
C GLN A 260 -17.88 -9.56 -7.05
N ALA A 261 -17.80 -8.28 -6.68
CA ALA A 261 -18.96 -7.50 -6.29
C ALA A 261 -19.94 -7.32 -7.46
N ARG A 262 -19.45 -7.07 -8.68
CA ARG A 262 -20.27 -6.96 -9.89
C ARG A 262 -21.03 -8.25 -10.19
N ARG A 263 -20.34 -9.40 -10.21
CA ARG A 263 -21.00 -10.71 -10.44
C ARG A 263 -22.08 -11.00 -9.39
N ASN A 264 -21.82 -10.67 -8.12
CA ASN A 264 -22.82 -10.83 -7.07
C ASN A 264 -24.05 -9.93 -7.26
N LEU A 265 -23.87 -8.73 -7.84
CA LEU A 265 -24.99 -7.85 -8.18
C LEU A 265 -25.77 -8.35 -9.40
N GLU A 266 -25.07 -8.88 -10.41
CA GLU A 266 -25.71 -9.48 -11.61
C GLU A 266 -26.59 -10.69 -11.22
N ILE A 267 -26.05 -11.63 -10.43
CA ILE A 267 -26.82 -12.79 -9.94
C ILE A 267 -28.04 -12.35 -9.14
N ARG A 268 -27.90 -11.37 -8.23
CA ARG A 268 -29.04 -10.82 -7.48
C ARG A 268 -30.05 -10.11 -8.37
N GLY A 269 -29.59 -9.50 -9.46
CA GLY A 269 -30.44 -8.89 -10.48
C GLY A 269 -31.30 -9.95 -11.17
N GLU A 270 -30.68 -11.04 -11.63
CA GLU A 270 -31.38 -12.18 -12.24
C GLU A 270 -32.37 -12.83 -11.28
N GLU A 271 -31.96 -13.09 -10.02
CA GLU A 271 -32.85 -13.62 -8.97
C GLU A 271 -34.06 -12.71 -8.72
N LEU A 272 -33.85 -11.38 -8.72
CA LEU A 272 -34.92 -10.41 -8.52
C LEU A 272 -35.86 -10.36 -9.73
N GLU A 273 -35.33 -10.41 -10.95
CA GLU A 273 -36.13 -10.49 -12.18
C GLU A 273 -36.97 -11.76 -12.21
N GLU A 274 -36.40 -12.91 -11.84
CA GLU A 274 -37.14 -14.17 -11.72
C GLU A 274 -38.25 -14.08 -10.66
N LEU A 275 -37.94 -13.52 -9.48
CA LEU A 275 -38.92 -13.34 -8.40
C LEU A 275 -40.05 -12.39 -8.82
N VAL A 276 -39.73 -11.28 -9.48
CA VAL A 276 -40.71 -10.33 -10.03
C VAL A 276 -41.56 -11.02 -11.07
N ALA A 277 -40.97 -11.75 -12.03
CA ALA A 277 -41.71 -12.50 -13.04
C ALA A 277 -42.68 -13.51 -12.39
N LYS A 278 -42.22 -14.26 -11.39
CA LYS A 278 -43.03 -15.22 -10.63
C LYS A 278 -44.19 -14.55 -9.89
N ARG A 279 -43.95 -13.46 -9.16
CA ARG A 279 -45.02 -12.72 -8.46
C ARG A 279 -46.00 -12.07 -9.43
N THR A 280 -45.52 -11.58 -10.57
CA THR A 280 -46.38 -11.01 -11.61
C THR A 280 -47.28 -12.10 -12.23
N ALA A 281 -46.76 -13.31 -12.39
CA ALA A 281 -47.55 -14.47 -12.82
C ALA A 281 -48.59 -14.90 -11.77
N GLU A 282 -48.21 -14.95 -10.48
CA GLU A 282 -49.14 -15.27 -9.38
C GLU A 282 -50.31 -14.28 -9.30
N ILE A 283 -50.04 -12.97 -9.44
CA ILE A 283 -51.09 -11.93 -9.46
C ILE A 283 -52.04 -12.12 -10.67
N LYS A 284 -51.51 -12.48 -11.85
CA LYS A 284 -52.34 -12.81 -13.02
C LYS A 284 -53.22 -14.03 -12.80
N THR A 285 -52.75 -15.04 -12.04
CA THR A 285 -53.54 -16.25 -11.75
C THR A 285 -54.60 -16.06 -10.64
N LEU A 286 -54.50 -15.01 -9.82
CA LEU A 286 -55.44 -14.71 -8.73
C LEU A 286 -56.60 -13.78 -9.13
N HIS A 287 -56.72 -13.39 -10.40
CA HIS A 287 -57.92 -12.73 -10.89
C HIS A 287 -58.97 -13.77 -11.25
N GLY A 288 -60.00 -13.92 -10.40
CA GLY A 288 -61.13 -14.76 -10.77
C GLY A 288 -62.24 -15.01 -9.76
N ILE A 289 -62.30 -14.31 -8.61
CA ILE A 289 -63.53 -14.32 -7.81
C ILE A 289 -64.44 -13.23 -8.36
N LEU A 290 -65.27 -13.58 -9.35
CA LEU A 290 -66.36 -12.72 -9.79
C LEU A 290 -67.38 -12.60 -8.65
N PRO A 291 -67.60 -11.41 -8.07
CA PRO A 291 -68.58 -11.22 -7.01
C PRO A 291 -69.99 -11.38 -7.57
N ILE A 292 -70.58 -12.56 -7.37
CA ILE A 292 -71.92 -12.90 -7.85
C ILE A 292 -72.95 -12.69 -6.72
N CYS A 293 -74.06 -12.00 -7.02
CA CYS A 293 -75.15 -11.82 -6.08
C CYS A 293 -75.79 -13.18 -5.74
N ALA A 294 -75.85 -13.52 -4.45
CA ALA A 294 -76.39 -14.81 -3.99
C ALA A 294 -77.83 -15.06 -4.45
N ASN A 295 -78.64 -13.99 -4.57
CA ASN A 295 -80.05 -14.04 -4.93
C ASN A 295 -80.30 -14.04 -6.45
N CYS A 296 -79.81 -13.02 -7.17
CA CYS A 296 -80.14 -12.80 -8.58
C CYS A 296 -79.03 -13.17 -9.57
N LYS A 297 -77.89 -13.69 -9.10
CA LYS A 297 -76.74 -14.14 -9.90
C LYS A 297 -76.09 -13.09 -10.82
N LYS A 298 -76.41 -11.80 -10.66
CA LYS A 298 -75.69 -10.69 -11.30
C LYS A 298 -74.25 -10.60 -10.81
N ILE A 299 -73.34 -10.13 -11.64
CA ILE A 299 -71.94 -9.86 -11.28
C ILE A 299 -71.81 -8.38 -10.91
N ARG A 300 -71.07 -8.09 -9.83
CA ARG A 300 -70.70 -6.72 -9.46
C ARG A 300 -69.48 -6.26 -10.26
N THR A 301 -69.60 -5.15 -10.96
CA THR A 301 -68.48 -4.52 -11.69
C THR A 301 -67.53 -3.80 -10.73
N ASP A 302 -66.35 -3.41 -11.22
CA ASP A 302 -65.36 -2.67 -10.43
C ASP A 302 -65.88 -1.28 -10.01
N GLU A 303 -66.81 -0.71 -10.78
CA GLU A 303 -67.53 0.54 -10.48
C GLU A 303 -68.67 0.36 -9.44
N GLY A 304 -68.89 -0.88 -8.99
CA GLY A 304 -69.87 -1.23 -7.96
C GLY A 304 -71.30 -1.47 -8.45
N ALA A 305 -71.56 -1.36 -9.76
CA ALA A 305 -72.84 -1.63 -10.38
C ALA A 305 -73.09 -3.15 -10.54
N TRP A 306 -74.36 -3.57 -10.60
CA TRP A 306 -74.73 -4.97 -10.79
C TRP A 306 -75.24 -5.21 -12.20
N GLN A 307 -74.55 -6.07 -12.96
CA GLN A 307 -74.91 -6.39 -14.34
C GLN A 307 -75.17 -7.88 -14.55
N GLY A 308 -75.88 -8.21 -15.64
CA GLY A 308 -76.16 -9.59 -16.01
C GLY A 308 -74.86 -10.38 -16.25
N LEU A 309 -74.88 -11.67 -15.93
CA LEU A 309 -73.73 -12.56 -16.14
C LEU A 309 -73.30 -12.58 -17.61
N GLU A 310 -74.27 -12.69 -18.51
CA GLU A 310 -74.07 -12.77 -19.97
C GLU A 310 -73.45 -11.47 -20.51
N ASP A 311 -73.95 -10.31 -20.07
CA ASP A 311 -73.41 -9.00 -20.44
C ASP A 311 -71.97 -8.82 -19.94
N TYR A 312 -71.71 -9.21 -18.68
CA TYR A 312 -70.39 -9.11 -18.07
C TYR A 312 -69.36 -9.93 -18.85
N ILE A 313 -69.68 -11.19 -19.15
CA ILE A 313 -68.75 -12.11 -19.83
C ILE A 313 -68.54 -11.68 -21.29
N SER A 314 -69.59 -11.28 -22.01
CA SER A 314 -69.48 -10.85 -23.42
C SER A 314 -68.64 -9.57 -23.59
N GLN A 315 -68.59 -8.71 -22.56
CA GLN A 315 -67.77 -7.49 -22.58
C GLN A 315 -66.30 -7.73 -22.22
N HIS A 316 -66.01 -8.78 -21.45
CA HIS A 316 -64.66 -9.05 -20.92
C HIS A 316 -63.98 -10.26 -21.59
N THR A 317 -64.68 -10.96 -22.48
CA THR A 317 -64.19 -12.14 -23.22
C THR A 317 -64.81 -12.19 -24.61
N ASP A 318 -64.23 -12.95 -25.53
CA ASP A 318 -64.77 -13.18 -26.88
C ASP A 318 -65.94 -14.20 -26.93
N ALA A 319 -66.61 -14.45 -25.80
CA ALA A 319 -67.68 -15.45 -25.71
C ALA A 319 -69.03 -14.89 -26.23
N ALA A 320 -69.72 -15.69 -27.05
CA ALA A 320 -71.09 -15.42 -27.49
C ALA A 320 -72.07 -16.43 -26.89
N PHE A 321 -73.25 -15.97 -26.44
CA PHE A 321 -74.25 -16.80 -25.77
C PHE A 321 -75.41 -17.17 -26.71
N SER A 322 -75.83 -18.43 -26.67
CA SER A 322 -77.07 -18.91 -27.28
C SER A 322 -77.98 -19.49 -26.20
N HIS A 323 -79.26 -19.11 -26.18
CA HIS A 323 -80.20 -19.61 -25.18
C HIS A 323 -80.82 -20.94 -25.60
N GLY A 324 -80.72 -21.93 -24.73
CA GLY A 324 -81.38 -23.23 -24.84
C GLY A 324 -82.06 -23.59 -23.53
N ILE A 325 -83.03 -24.50 -23.56
CA ILE A 325 -83.69 -25.03 -22.37
C ILE A 325 -83.17 -26.45 -22.15
N CYS A 326 -82.62 -26.74 -20.96
CA CYS A 326 -82.14 -28.07 -20.62
C CYS A 326 -83.30 -29.07 -20.47
N THR A 327 -82.99 -30.37 -20.48
CA THR A 327 -83.96 -31.47 -20.38
C THR A 327 -84.87 -31.37 -19.15
N ASP A 328 -84.31 -30.97 -18.02
CA ASP A 328 -85.04 -30.93 -16.75
C ASP A 328 -86.03 -29.76 -16.73
N CYS A 329 -85.59 -28.60 -17.23
CA CYS A 329 -86.43 -27.41 -17.34
C CYS A 329 -87.54 -27.59 -18.38
N ILE A 330 -87.26 -28.23 -19.52
CA ILE A 330 -88.30 -28.44 -20.53
C ILE A 330 -89.34 -29.48 -20.08
N GLU A 331 -88.93 -30.48 -19.29
CA GLU A 331 -89.85 -31.43 -18.65
C GLU A 331 -90.80 -30.74 -17.67
N GLN A 332 -90.27 -29.83 -16.85
CA GLN A 332 -91.07 -29.10 -15.87
C GLN A 332 -91.97 -28.03 -16.50
N LEU A 333 -91.44 -27.23 -17.43
CA LEU A 333 -92.14 -26.06 -17.99
C LEU A 333 -93.05 -26.44 -19.16
N TYR A 334 -92.68 -27.47 -19.94
CA TYR A 334 -93.40 -27.90 -21.13
C TYR A 334 -93.57 -29.43 -21.17
N PRO A 335 -94.20 -30.05 -20.15
CA PRO A 335 -94.30 -31.50 -20.03
C PRO A 335 -94.96 -32.19 -21.23
N GLY A 336 -95.90 -31.53 -21.93
CA GLY A 336 -96.51 -32.05 -23.15
C GLY A 336 -95.55 -32.10 -24.36
N VAL A 337 -94.69 -31.08 -24.50
CA VAL A 337 -93.66 -31.03 -25.54
C VAL A 337 -92.54 -32.02 -25.23
N TYR A 338 -92.15 -32.15 -23.96
CA TYR A 338 -91.18 -33.14 -23.50
C TYR A 338 -91.67 -34.57 -23.78
N ARG A 339 -92.89 -34.91 -23.36
CA ARG A 339 -93.48 -36.24 -23.60
C ARG A 339 -93.62 -36.56 -25.09
N SER A 340 -94.00 -35.61 -25.94
CA SER A 340 -94.16 -35.85 -27.39
C SER A 340 -92.84 -36.04 -28.15
N ARG A 341 -91.74 -35.44 -27.69
CA ARG A 341 -90.40 -35.67 -28.25
C ARG A 341 -89.79 -36.99 -27.79
N HIS A 342 -90.11 -37.44 -26.57
CA HIS A 342 -89.57 -38.67 -25.99
C HIS A 342 -90.48 -39.90 -26.14
N SER A 343 -91.72 -39.76 -26.64
CA SER A 343 -92.63 -40.88 -26.92
C SER A 343 -92.44 -41.54 -28.29
N LYS A 344 -91.59 -40.98 -29.18
CA LYS A 344 -91.27 -41.57 -30.50
C LYS A 344 -89.99 -42.41 -30.52
N THR A 345 -89.39 -42.66 -29.36
CA THR A 345 -88.19 -43.52 -29.20
C THR A 345 -88.49 -44.71 -28.31
N ALA A 346 -89.54 -45.46 -28.65
CA ALA A 346 -89.70 -46.85 -28.25
C ALA A 346 -89.87 -47.66 -29.55
N PRO A 347 -89.03 -48.69 -29.81
CA PRO A 347 -89.25 -49.61 -30.92
C PRO A 347 -90.58 -50.38 -30.79
#